data_AF-A0A976QLZ8-F1
#
_entry.id   AF-A0A976QLZ8-F1
#
_cell.length_a   1.000
_cell.length_b   1.000
_cell.length_c   1.000
_cell.angle_alpha   90.00
_cell.angle_beta   90.00
_cell.angle_gamma   90.00
#
_symmetry.space_group_name_H-M   'P 1'
#
loop_
_entity.id
_entity.type
_entity.pdbx_description
1 polymer ?
#
loop_
_entity_poly.entity_id
_entity_poly.type
_entity_poly.pdbx_seq_one_letter_code
_entity_poly.pdbx_strand_id
1 'polypeptide(L)'
;MGELRFPGLATGIDTAALIKQLMIINSRRLATYQVKKTEYDAQTTALSELRSKVSALQSAASALSDADNLDIFSTSTSDSDILTVGASSNANPGSHSIEVDQLATTETWIQDTSTFNYETDYVLTDDSNGVFIYSYNNVERTITAVKNVTTLEDMVNLINNDEDNPGVTASLLHQGGKYHLMLSGQETGEDHQISVNVSNTEVWEASSALTDNSVNVGLTTKITELDSFGGTLGASDGAYITISGTRTDGTTFTTNLDVTANTTVGHIIDEINSRFEVDGARAATATLVNGKIRLTDHTCGASTLVLSTLTYNNGSGSTTLTDITFDESVKGGTIPESLSSFASTSFTQTQDAQNSQIKINDFTPAAVAEIQTLSTDVVPTGGTFTLSYGGQTTIAIDHDATPAFIKAKLEELSTVEVGDIMVGGDEVSGLAAGDLTFTFLSSAGNVGLIAINSSLTGTNGYETIVETTKGNNSEWVSRNGNSITDALTGITLNLHDVTEVATPIKITISRNTGAVSSKINSMVTAYNALITELKSKTEYDSEAKKMGILSNDIAVSFIKTQTRDPFIGIADGFVDTIDDFVQASDIGLSIDGAGMMEFDTDEFNNALNDNFDAVLELLGATKSGNSSDTMI
;
A
#
# COMPACT_ATOMS: atom_id res chain seq x y z
N MET A 1 69.30 -83.50 45.05
CA MET A 1 69.16 -82.94 43.68
C MET A 1 67.76 -82.40 43.58
N GLY A 2 67.60 -81.09 43.39
CA GLY A 2 66.28 -80.46 43.21
C GLY A 2 65.86 -80.59 41.75
N GLU A 3 64.64 -81.06 41.52
CA GLU A 3 64.05 -81.26 40.20
C GLU A 3 63.52 -79.92 39.68
N LEU A 4 64.11 -79.40 38.59
CA LEU A 4 63.60 -78.21 37.90
C LEU A 4 62.41 -78.62 37.02
N ARG A 5 61.20 -78.13 37.31
CA ARG A 5 60.02 -78.29 36.44
C ARG A 5 59.82 -77.00 35.64
N PHE A 6 59.80 -77.09 34.31
CA PHE A 6 59.38 -76.03 33.40
C PHE A 6 57.92 -76.29 32.95
N PRO A 7 56.90 -75.63 33.52
CA PRO A 7 55.53 -75.83 33.09
C PRO A 7 55.32 -75.14 31.72
N GLY A 8 54.80 -75.87 30.74
CA GLY A 8 54.20 -75.29 29.53
C GLY A 8 55.04 -75.28 28.25
N LEU A 9 56.37 -75.46 28.30
CA LEU A 9 57.20 -75.52 27.09
C LEU A 9 57.50 -76.95 26.59
N ALA A 10 57.33 -77.97 27.43
CA ALA A 10 57.71 -79.36 27.11
C ALA A 10 56.53 -80.35 26.91
N THR A 11 55.28 -79.89 26.98
CA THR A 11 54.10 -80.80 26.99
C THR A 11 53.50 -81.09 25.61
N GLY A 12 54.02 -80.50 24.53
CA GLY A 12 53.45 -80.65 23.18
C GLY A 12 52.08 -79.99 23.00
N ILE A 13 51.62 -79.20 23.97
CA ILE A 13 50.39 -78.41 23.86
C ILE A 13 50.71 -77.19 23.01
N ASP A 14 50.09 -77.11 21.82
CA ASP A 14 50.18 -75.94 20.95
C ASP A 14 49.40 -74.78 21.58
N THR A 15 50.07 -74.04 22.45
CA THR A 15 49.51 -72.86 23.11
C THR A 15 49.09 -71.80 22.09
N ALA A 16 49.72 -71.74 20.91
CA ALA A 16 49.31 -70.81 19.86
C ALA A 16 47.96 -71.22 19.23
N ALA A 17 47.72 -72.53 19.03
CA ALA A 17 46.42 -73.03 18.59
C ALA A 17 45.33 -72.81 19.65
N LEU A 18 45.62 -73.06 20.93
CA LEU A 18 44.68 -72.81 22.02
C LEU A 18 44.35 -71.31 22.18
N ILE A 19 45.36 -70.43 22.10
CA ILE A 19 45.17 -68.98 22.10
C ILE A 19 44.33 -68.55 20.90
N LYS A 20 44.57 -69.09 19.69
CA LYS A 20 43.73 -68.81 18.51
C LYS A 20 42.27 -69.24 18.71
N GLN A 21 42.03 -70.43 19.27
CA GLN A 21 40.67 -70.91 19.55
C GLN A 21 39.98 -70.05 20.62
N LEU A 22 40.68 -69.66 21.68
CA LEU A 22 40.16 -68.74 22.70
C LEU A 22 39.91 -67.33 22.14
N MET A 23 40.78 -66.84 21.24
CA MET A 23 40.57 -65.58 20.52
C MET A 23 39.36 -65.63 19.60
N ILE A 24 39.12 -66.74 18.88
CA ILE A 24 37.91 -66.95 18.06
C ILE A 24 36.64 -66.94 18.94
N ILE A 25 36.69 -67.57 20.11
CA ILE A 25 35.56 -67.55 21.06
C ILE A 25 35.34 -66.13 21.59
N ASN A 26 36.40 -65.41 21.93
CA ASN A 26 36.31 -64.02 22.41
C ASN A 26 35.82 -63.04 21.33
N SER A 27 36.15 -63.27 20.05
CA SER A 27 35.71 -62.43 18.93
C SER A 27 34.24 -62.63 18.53
N ARG A 28 33.58 -63.72 18.94
CA ARG A 28 32.13 -63.92 18.73
C ARG A 28 31.30 -62.79 19.32
N ARG A 29 31.66 -62.33 20.51
CA ARG A 29 30.96 -61.23 21.18
C ARG A 29 31.06 -59.94 20.35
N LEU A 30 32.24 -59.66 19.80
CA LEU A 30 32.45 -58.53 18.90
C LEU A 30 31.61 -58.67 17.62
N ALA A 31 31.61 -59.85 17.00
CA ALA A 31 30.79 -60.12 15.81
C ALA A 31 29.29 -59.93 16.08
N THR A 32 28.78 -60.38 17.24
CA THR A 32 27.39 -60.14 17.64
C THR A 32 27.09 -58.64 17.79
N TYR A 33 27.98 -57.86 18.41
CA TYR A 33 27.80 -56.42 18.51
C TYR A 33 27.88 -55.71 17.14
N GLN A 34 28.73 -56.17 16.23
CA GLN A 34 28.81 -55.64 14.87
C GLN A 34 27.51 -55.88 14.09
N VAL A 35 26.92 -57.07 14.18
CA VAL A 35 25.61 -57.37 13.56
C VAL A 35 24.51 -56.49 14.13
N LYS A 36 24.42 -56.37 15.47
CA LYS A 36 23.45 -55.48 16.13
C LYS A 36 23.62 -54.02 15.70
N LYS A 37 24.86 -53.56 15.57
CA LYS A 37 25.15 -52.21 15.08
C LYS A 37 24.60 -52.03 13.66
N THR A 38 24.88 -52.95 12.75
CA THR A 38 24.36 -52.88 11.37
C THR A 38 22.83 -52.89 11.33
N GLU A 39 22.17 -53.67 12.19
CA GLU A 39 20.71 -53.66 12.33
C GLU A 39 20.19 -52.29 12.82
N TYR A 40 20.80 -51.72 13.86
CA TYR A 40 20.42 -50.38 14.36
C TYR A 40 20.71 -49.25 13.37
N ASP A 41 21.81 -49.33 12.63
CA ASP A 41 22.15 -48.37 11.58
C ASP A 41 21.08 -48.41 10.47
N ALA A 42 20.67 -49.60 10.04
CA ALA A 42 19.61 -49.76 9.04
C ALA A 42 18.23 -49.31 9.57
N GLN A 43 17.91 -49.55 10.86
CA GLN A 43 16.70 -49.02 11.51
C GLN A 43 16.71 -47.49 11.54
N THR A 44 17.85 -46.88 11.89
CA THR A 44 18.02 -45.43 11.92
C THR A 44 17.80 -44.81 10.55
N THR A 45 18.33 -45.43 9.50
CA THR A 45 18.09 -45.01 8.11
C THR A 45 16.61 -45.10 7.75
N ALA A 46 15.95 -46.24 8.03
CA ALA A 46 14.53 -46.41 7.72
C ALA A 46 13.63 -45.41 8.47
N LEU A 47 13.91 -45.13 9.75
CA LEU A 47 13.20 -44.11 10.51
C LEU A 47 13.44 -42.69 9.99
N SER A 48 14.65 -42.40 9.50
CA SER A 48 14.98 -41.11 8.90
C SER A 48 14.24 -40.90 7.57
N GLU A 49 14.13 -41.95 6.76
CA GLU A 49 13.34 -41.97 5.53
C GLU A 49 11.84 -41.73 5.83
N LEU A 50 11.28 -42.44 6.81
CA LEU A 50 9.91 -42.22 7.26
C LEU A 50 9.67 -40.81 7.79
N ARG A 51 10.59 -40.27 8.60
CA ARG A 51 10.49 -38.88 9.08
C ARG A 51 10.42 -37.89 7.93
N SER A 52 11.21 -38.10 6.87
CA SER A 52 11.17 -37.27 5.67
C SER A 52 9.79 -37.34 4.98
N LYS A 53 9.20 -38.53 4.84
CA LYS A 53 7.85 -38.70 4.28
C LYS A 53 6.75 -38.06 5.14
N VAL A 54 6.83 -38.22 6.46
CA VAL A 54 5.91 -37.55 7.41
C VAL A 54 6.04 -36.03 7.30
N SER A 55 7.26 -35.51 7.22
CA SER A 55 7.49 -34.06 7.05
C SER A 55 6.91 -33.54 5.74
N ALA A 56 7.04 -34.31 4.64
CA ALA A 56 6.45 -33.93 3.36
C ALA A 56 4.91 -33.89 3.41
N LEU A 57 4.29 -34.89 4.06
CA LEU A 57 2.84 -34.90 4.29
C LEU A 57 2.42 -33.73 5.19
N GLN A 58 3.16 -33.44 6.26
CA GLN A 58 2.89 -32.32 7.15
C GLN A 58 2.93 -30.99 6.38
N SER A 59 3.93 -30.77 5.54
CA SER A 59 4.02 -29.56 4.71
C SER A 59 2.83 -29.44 3.75
N ALA A 60 2.46 -30.55 3.09
CA ALA A 60 1.31 -30.55 2.17
C ALA A 60 -0.01 -30.28 2.89
N ALA A 61 -0.22 -30.87 4.07
CA ALA A 61 -1.40 -30.63 4.90
C ALA A 61 -1.44 -29.21 5.48
N SER A 62 -0.29 -28.65 5.89
CA SER A 62 -0.22 -27.29 6.43
C SER A 62 -0.57 -26.24 5.37
N ALA A 63 -0.26 -26.51 4.09
CA ALA A 63 -0.65 -25.66 2.97
C ALA A 63 -2.16 -25.68 2.68
N LEU A 64 -2.90 -26.64 3.25
CA LEU A 64 -4.35 -26.75 3.17
C LEU A 64 -5.05 -26.20 4.43
N SER A 65 -4.35 -26.07 5.56
CA SER A 65 -4.93 -25.59 6.83
C SER A 65 -5.03 -24.06 6.94
N ASP A 66 -4.81 -23.34 5.85
CA ASP A 66 -4.82 -21.89 5.79
C ASP A 66 -5.75 -21.44 4.66
N ALA A 67 -6.84 -20.75 5.04
CA ALA A 67 -7.85 -20.29 4.10
C ALA A 67 -7.27 -19.38 3.02
N ASP A 68 -6.31 -18.50 3.35
CA ASP A 68 -5.67 -17.62 2.37
C ASP A 68 -4.91 -18.40 1.28
N ASN A 69 -4.44 -19.60 1.63
CA ASN A 69 -3.77 -20.49 0.70
C ASN A 69 -4.76 -21.25 -0.21
N LEU A 70 -6.06 -21.24 0.09
CA LEU A 70 -7.11 -21.93 -0.66
C LEU A 70 -8.05 -20.95 -1.39
N ASP A 71 -8.24 -19.74 -0.88
CA ASP A 71 -8.89 -18.62 -1.55
C ASP A 71 -8.01 -18.05 -2.67
N ILE A 72 -7.74 -18.89 -3.66
CA ILE A 72 -6.97 -18.54 -4.84
C ILE A 72 -7.94 -18.10 -5.93
N PHE A 73 -7.68 -16.95 -6.52
CA PHE A 73 -8.48 -16.43 -7.62
C PHE A 73 -7.71 -16.47 -8.94
N SER A 74 -8.45 -16.73 -10.01
CA SER A 74 -8.03 -16.49 -11.38
C SER A 74 -8.66 -15.20 -11.86
N THR A 75 -7.89 -14.41 -12.59
CA THR A 75 -8.33 -13.16 -13.16
C THR A 75 -8.26 -13.22 -14.68
N SER A 76 -9.20 -12.55 -15.35
CA SER A 76 -9.13 -12.31 -16.79
C SER A 76 -9.57 -10.90 -17.11
N THR A 77 -9.08 -10.38 -18.23
CA THR A 77 -9.36 -9.05 -18.77
C THR A 77 -9.79 -9.21 -20.23
N SER A 78 -10.71 -8.38 -20.70
CA SER A 78 -11.11 -8.37 -22.11
C SER A 78 -10.04 -7.75 -23.01
N ASP A 79 -9.13 -6.95 -22.45
CA ASP A 79 -7.99 -6.35 -23.16
C ASP A 79 -6.80 -6.19 -22.20
N SER A 80 -5.78 -7.04 -22.38
CA SER A 80 -4.57 -7.04 -21.54
C SER A 80 -3.55 -5.99 -21.96
N ASP A 81 -3.68 -5.41 -23.15
CA ASP A 81 -2.79 -4.36 -23.62
C ASP A 81 -3.14 -3.02 -22.95
N ILE A 82 -4.39 -2.87 -22.49
CA ILE A 82 -4.89 -1.70 -21.74
C ILE A 82 -4.83 -1.92 -20.23
N LEU A 83 -5.32 -3.06 -19.73
CA LEU A 83 -5.49 -3.30 -18.30
C LEU A 83 -5.24 -4.77 -17.95
N THR A 84 -4.31 -5.02 -17.03
CA THR A 84 -4.17 -6.33 -16.38
C THR A 84 -4.62 -6.28 -14.92
N VAL A 85 -5.06 -7.42 -14.40
CA VAL A 85 -5.68 -7.50 -13.07
C VAL A 85 -5.05 -8.61 -12.23
N GLY A 86 -4.71 -8.29 -10.99
CA GLY A 86 -4.33 -9.23 -9.93
C GLY A 86 -5.45 -9.37 -8.89
N ALA A 87 -5.48 -10.52 -8.20
CA ALA A 87 -6.39 -10.76 -7.09
C ALA A 87 -5.64 -11.46 -5.94
N SER A 88 -5.87 -11.00 -4.71
CA SER A 88 -5.40 -11.62 -3.47
C SER A 88 -6.50 -12.44 -2.79
N SER A 89 -6.19 -13.11 -1.68
CA SER A 89 -7.12 -14.02 -0.98
C SER A 89 -8.38 -13.35 -0.41
N ASN A 90 -8.35 -12.03 -0.23
CA ASN A 90 -9.49 -11.21 0.18
C ASN A 90 -10.31 -10.64 -0.99
N ALA A 91 -10.01 -11.02 -2.23
CA ALA A 91 -10.81 -10.63 -3.38
C ALA A 91 -12.16 -11.34 -3.36
N ASN A 92 -13.18 -10.68 -3.90
CA ASN A 92 -14.48 -11.31 -4.10
C ASN A 92 -14.64 -11.74 -5.58
N PRO A 93 -15.18 -12.94 -5.86
CA PRO A 93 -15.56 -13.31 -7.22
C PRO A 93 -16.56 -12.31 -7.81
N GLY A 94 -16.41 -12.01 -9.09
CA GLY A 94 -17.26 -11.04 -9.75
C GLY A 94 -16.71 -10.59 -11.09
N SER A 95 -17.43 -9.67 -11.74
CA SER A 95 -16.93 -9.01 -12.93
C SER A 95 -17.20 -7.52 -12.82
N HIS A 96 -16.22 -6.72 -13.25
CA HIS A 96 -16.32 -5.27 -13.25
C HIS A 96 -16.03 -4.74 -14.65
N SER A 97 -16.64 -3.60 -14.97
CA SER A 97 -16.35 -2.83 -16.18
C SER A 97 -15.55 -1.60 -15.80
N ILE A 98 -14.36 -1.48 -16.39
CA ILE A 98 -13.36 -0.46 -16.07
C ILE A 98 -13.11 0.39 -17.32
N GLU A 99 -13.19 1.71 -17.19
CA GLU A 99 -12.70 2.67 -18.20
C GLU A 99 -11.43 3.33 -17.65
N VAL A 100 -10.48 3.63 -18.54
CA VAL A 100 -9.23 4.30 -18.22
C VAL A 100 -9.15 5.55 -19.10
N ASP A 101 -9.32 6.73 -18.51
CA ASP A 101 -9.27 7.99 -19.26
C ASP A 101 -7.83 8.46 -19.45
N GLN A 102 -7.02 8.25 -18.41
CA GLN A 102 -5.68 8.80 -18.33
C GLN A 102 -4.76 7.88 -17.53
N LEU A 103 -3.50 7.81 -17.95
CA LEU A 103 -2.43 7.18 -17.18
C LEU A 103 -1.70 8.20 -16.31
N ALA A 104 -1.21 7.74 -15.17
CA ALA A 104 -0.30 8.51 -14.35
C ALA A 104 1.04 8.65 -15.08
N THR A 105 1.60 9.85 -15.12
CA THR A 105 2.90 10.15 -15.74
C THR A 105 3.87 10.74 -14.73
N THR A 106 5.16 10.58 -15.00
CA THR A 106 6.23 11.26 -14.27
C THR A 106 6.48 12.64 -14.86
N GLU A 107 7.07 13.53 -14.08
CA GLU A 107 7.43 14.85 -14.56
C GLU A 107 8.84 14.89 -15.18
N THR A 108 9.02 15.72 -16.22
CA THR A 108 10.34 15.98 -16.82
C THR A 108 10.54 17.46 -17.13
N TRP A 109 11.66 18.00 -16.65
CA TRP A 109 12.13 19.36 -16.95
C TRP A 109 13.43 19.33 -17.75
N ILE A 110 13.54 20.22 -18.73
CA ILE A 110 14.74 20.37 -19.55
C ILE A 110 15.20 21.82 -19.46
N GLN A 111 16.50 22.02 -19.25
CA GLN A 111 17.14 23.34 -19.33
C GLN A 111 17.06 23.85 -20.77
N ASP A 112 16.15 24.76 -21.10
CA ASP A 112 15.95 25.29 -22.45
C ASP A 112 17.07 26.25 -22.87
N THR A 113 17.56 27.09 -21.94
CA THR A 113 18.52 28.16 -22.24
C THR A 113 19.99 27.73 -22.14
N SER A 114 20.31 26.46 -22.42
CA SER A 114 21.67 25.93 -22.25
C SER A 114 22.69 26.60 -23.17
N THR A 115 23.88 26.90 -22.63
CA THR A 115 25.03 27.42 -23.37
C THR A 115 26.18 26.43 -23.54
N PHE A 116 26.10 25.25 -22.90
CA PHE A 116 27.20 24.29 -22.80
C PHE A 116 27.45 23.55 -24.11
N ASN A 117 28.68 23.59 -24.62
CA ASN A 117 29.09 22.83 -25.82
C ASN A 117 29.59 21.43 -25.48
N TYR A 118 30.06 21.22 -24.25
CA TYR A 118 30.62 19.96 -23.77
C TYR A 118 30.11 19.64 -22.36
N GLU A 119 30.02 18.34 -22.04
CA GLU A 119 29.65 17.85 -20.70
C GLU A 119 30.67 18.30 -19.62
N THR A 120 31.91 18.57 -20.03
CA THR A 120 32.99 19.06 -19.18
C THR A 120 33.00 20.59 -19.02
N ASP A 121 32.07 21.32 -19.64
CA ASP A 121 31.99 22.76 -19.47
C ASP A 121 31.60 23.08 -18.02
N TYR A 122 32.27 24.07 -17.41
CA TYR A 122 31.97 24.48 -16.04
C TYR A 122 30.59 25.15 -15.97
N VAL A 123 29.78 24.71 -15.02
CA VAL A 123 28.43 25.28 -14.81
C VAL A 123 28.48 26.68 -14.22
N LEU A 124 29.60 27.02 -13.57
CA LEU A 124 29.84 28.33 -12.97
C LEU A 124 31.27 28.81 -13.16
N THR A 125 31.41 29.94 -13.86
CA THR A 125 32.69 30.64 -14.05
C THR A 125 32.80 31.95 -13.26
N ASP A 126 31.68 32.48 -12.76
CA ASP A 126 31.56 33.82 -12.17
C ASP A 126 31.58 33.80 -10.62
N ASP A 127 31.25 34.91 -9.95
CA ASP A 127 31.67 35.29 -8.59
C ASP A 127 31.11 34.45 -7.41
N SER A 128 31.89 33.45 -6.97
CA SER A 128 31.72 32.57 -5.77
C SER A 128 31.04 31.22 -6.06
N ASN A 129 30.78 30.39 -5.04
CA ASN A 129 30.09 29.11 -5.23
C ASN A 129 28.61 29.37 -5.55
N GLY A 130 28.06 28.55 -6.44
CA GLY A 130 26.67 28.64 -6.90
C GLY A 130 25.77 27.66 -6.17
N VAL A 131 24.51 28.04 -6.01
CA VAL A 131 23.46 27.19 -5.42
C VAL A 131 22.37 26.98 -6.46
N PHE A 132 21.99 25.72 -6.64
CA PHE A 132 20.84 25.26 -7.40
C PHE A 132 19.86 24.60 -6.45
N ILE A 133 18.60 25.00 -6.48
CA ILE A 133 17.56 24.51 -5.57
C ILE A 133 16.47 23.88 -6.42
N TYR A 134 16.11 22.66 -6.09
CA TYR A 134 14.97 21.99 -6.70
C TYR A 134 14.19 21.25 -5.62
N SER A 135 12.91 21.02 -5.86
CA SER A 135 12.07 20.17 -5.02
C SER A 135 11.42 19.09 -5.84
N TYR A 136 11.20 17.93 -5.22
CA TYR A 136 10.42 16.83 -5.79
C TYR A 136 9.61 16.15 -4.71
N ASN A 137 8.32 15.88 -5.00
CA ASN A 137 7.38 15.35 -4.01
C ASN A 137 7.40 16.17 -2.70
N ASN A 138 7.45 17.50 -2.84
CA ASN A 138 7.45 18.46 -1.73
C ASN A 138 8.69 18.34 -0.81
N VAL A 139 9.75 17.66 -1.27
CA VAL A 139 11.04 17.58 -0.61
C VAL A 139 12.06 18.42 -1.37
N GLU A 140 12.54 19.49 -0.72
CA GLU A 140 13.53 20.39 -1.30
C GLU A 140 14.97 19.87 -1.12
N ARG A 141 15.78 20.06 -2.16
CA ARG A 141 17.21 19.81 -2.20
C ARG A 141 17.97 21.06 -2.64
N THR A 142 19.17 21.22 -2.06
CA THR A 142 20.10 22.31 -2.36
C THR A 142 21.43 21.73 -2.84
N ILE A 143 21.76 21.95 -4.11
CA ILE A 143 23.02 21.50 -4.72
C ILE A 143 23.98 22.68 -4.83
N THR A 144 25.20 22.49 -4.32
CA THR A 144 26.25 23.50 -4.37
C THR A 144 27.25 23.21 -5.48
N ALA A 145 27.36 24.13 -6.45
CA ALA A 145 28.38 24.10 -7.49
C ALA A 145 29.61 24.93 -7.09
N VAL A 146 30.80 24.34 -7.22
CA VAL A 146 32.08 25.00 -6.94
C VAL A 146 32.59 25.69 -8.19
N LYS A 147 32.93 26.97 -8.07
CA LYS A 147 33.45 27.80 -9.15
C LYS A 147 34.65 27.15 -9.86
N ASN A 148 34.64 27.15 -11.20
CA ASN A 148 35.71 26.60 -12.05
C ASN A 148 36.10 25.14 -11.72
N VAL A 149 35.19 24.39 -11.07
CA VAL A 149 35.41 23.01 -10.67
C VAL A 149 34.24 22.16 -11.14
N THR A 150 33.02 22.51 -10.74
CA THR A 150 31.84 21.72 -11.10
C THR A 150 31.54 21.85 -12.59
N THR A 151 31.66 20.75 -13.30
CA THR A 151 31.25 20.60 -14.70
C THR A 151 29.77 20.22 -14.82
N LEU A 152 29.22 20.23 -16.04
CA LEU A 152 27.85 19.78 -16.29
C LEU A 152 27.67 18.29 -15.98
N GLU A 153 28.68 17.45 -16.26
CA GLU A 153 28.73 16.05 -15.83
C GLU A 153 28.76 15.93 -14.29
N ASP A 154 29.56 16.75 -13.61
CA ASP A 154 29.59 16.76 -12.15
C ASP A 154 28.24 17.17 -11.56
N MET A 155 27.49 18.08 -12.19
CA MET A 155 26.17 18.48 -11.75
C MET A 155 25.18 17.31 -11.77
N VAL A 156 25.20 16.51 -12.83
CA VAL A 156 24.41 15.27 -12.92
C VAL A 156 24.78 14.31 -11.79
N ASN A 157 26.09 14.14 -11.54
CA ASN A 157 26.57 13.26 -10.47
C ASN A 157 26.19 13.80 -9.07
N LEU A 158 26.22 15.11 -8.85
CA LEU A 158 25.85 15.73 -7.57
C LEU A 158 24.36 15.53 -7.27
N ILE A 159 23.49 15.62 -8.28
CA ILE A 159 22.06 15.35 -8.10
C ILE A 159 21.83 13.84 -7.89
N ASN A 160 22.31 13.00 -8.80
CA ASN A 160 22.03 11.56 -8.77
C ASN A 160 22.63 10.81 -7.57
N ASN A 161 23.72 11.33 -7.00
CA ASN A 161 24.38 10.72 -5.84
C ASN A 161 24.16 11.52 -4.53
N ASP A 162 23.23 12.48 -4.51
CA ASP A 162 22.80 13.12 -3.26
C ASP A 162 22.14 12.07 -2.35
N GLU A 163 22.62 11.94 -1.11
CA GLU A 163 22.15 10.91 -0.16
C GLU A 163 20.67 11.07 0.19
N ASP A 164 20.15 12.31 0.16
CA ASP A 164 18.72 12.56 0.36
C ASP A 164 17.99 12.92 -0.94
N ASN A 165 18.48 12.47 -2.10
CA ASN A 165 17.75 12.66 -3.36
C ASN A 165 16.34 12.05 -3.24
N PRO A 166 15.27 12.85 -3.40
CA PRO A 166 13.89 12.42 -3.18
C PRO A 166 13.31 11.56 -4.31
N GLY A 167 14.10 11.20 -5.34
CA GLY A 167 13.64 10.41 -6.49
C GLY A 167 13.75 11.14 -7.83
N VAL A 168 14.65 12.13 -7.96
CA VAL A 168 14.94 12.83 -9.22
C VAL A 168 16.17 12.22 -9.88
N THR A 169 16.04 11.90 -11.16
CA THR A 169 17.16 11.48 -12.01
C THR A 169 17.58 12.65 -12.90
N ALA A 170 18.84 13.07 -12.77
CA ALA A 170 19.48 14.00 -13.68
C ALA A 170 20.17 13.27 -14.84
N SER A 171 20.09 13.85 -16.03
CA SER A 171 20.80 13.36 -17.23
C SER A 171 21.12 14.51 -18.20
N LEU A 172 21.91 14.23 -19.23
CA LEU A 172 22.25 15.21 -20.26
C LEU A 172 21.57 14.88 -21.58
N LEU A 173 20.90 15.88 -22.17
CA LEU A 173 20.35 15.83 -23.51
C LEU A 173 21.23 16.64 -24.46
N HIS A 174 21.78 16.03 -25.50
CA HIS A 174 22.52 16.75 -26.54
C HIS A 174 21.59 17.11 -27.71
N GLN A 175 21.24 18.39 -27.82
CA GLN A 175 20.32 18.92 -28.84
C GLN A 175 20.84 20.27 -29.33
N GLY A 176 20.66 20.59 -30.62
CA GLY A 176 21.08 21.89 -31.17
C GLY A 176 22.60 22.19 -31.09
N GLY A 177 23.43 21.17 -30.88
CA GLY A 177 24.87 21.33 -30.64
C GLY A 177 25.23 21.78 -29.22
N LYS A 178 24.29 21.67 -28.28
CA LYS A 178 24.41 22.02 -26.87
C LYS A 178 24.01 20.85 -25.98
N TYR A 179 24.55 20.82 -24.76
CA TYR A 179 24.16 19.86 -23.73
C TYR A 179 23.22 20.53 -22.73
N HIS A 180 22.04 19.95 -22.52
CA HIS A 180 20.99 20.47 -21.64
C HIS A 180 20.88 19.56 -20.43
N LEU A 181 20.81 20.13 -19.23
CA LEU A 181 20.46 19.36 -18.03
C LEU A 181 18.97 18.97 -18.11
N MET A 182 18.68 17.68 -17.95
CA MET A 182 17.34 17.13 -17.90
C MET A 182 17.12 16.50 -16.52
N LEU A 183 16.00 16.84 -15.89
CA LEU A 183 15.56 16.30 -14.61
C LEU A 183 14.27 15.52 -14.83
N SER A 184 14.23 14.26 -14.37
CA SER A 184 13.05 13.40 -14.48
C SER A 184 12.70 12.79 -13.13
N GLY A 185 11.42 12.80 -12.78
CA GLY A 185 10.91 12.12 -11.59
C GLY A 185 10.86 10.61 -11.80
N GLN A 186 11.05 9.84 -10.73
CA GLN A 186 10.97 8.36 -10.76
C GLN A 186 9.55 7.84 -10.51
N GLU A 187 8.75 8.58 -9.77
CA GLU A 187 7.35 8.25 -9.43
C GLU A 187 6.38 9.12 -10.23
N THR A 188 5.22 8.54 -10.55
CA THR A 188 4.12 9.19 -11.28
C THR A 188 3.15 9.89 -10.33
N GLY A 189 2.22 10.68 -10.87
CA GLY A 189 1.13 11.26 -10.09
C GLY A 189 1.40 12.71 -9.70
N GLU A 190 0.33 13.49 -9.53
CA GLU A 190 0.37 14.94 -9.29
C GLU A 190 1.12 15.33 -8.01
N ASP A 191 1.23 14.41 -7.04
CA ASP A 191 2.02 14.63 -5.83
C ASP A 191 3.52 14.70 -6.13
N HIS A 192 3.98 14.01 -7.18
CA HIS A 192 5.39 13.84 -7.52
C HIS A 192 5.87 14.90 -8.51
N GLN A 193 5.64 16.16 -8.16
CA GLN A 193 6.03 17.28 -9.00
C GLN A 193 7.47 17.72 -8.79
N ILE A 194 8.16 18.14 -9.85
CA ILE A 194 9.46 18.81 -9.83
C ILE A 194 9.25 20.32 -9.90
N SER A 195 9.92 21.07 -9.01
CA SER A 195 10.05 22.53 -9.14
C SER A 195 11.52 22.92 -9.06
N VAL A 196 11.93 23.90 -9.88
CA VAL A 196 13.23 24.57 -9.77
C VAL A 196 13.01 25.90 -9.07
N ASN A 197 13.62 26.06 -7.90
CA ASN A 197 13.22 27.09 -6.95
C ASN A 197 14.19 28.28 -6.96
N VAL A 198 13.64 29.50 -6.93
CA VAL A 198 14.45 30.74 -6.82
C VAL A 198 15.07 30.93 -5.43
N SER A 199 14.56 30.22 -4.42
CA SER A 199 15.07 30.20 -3.05
C SER A 199 14.55 28.98 -2.29
N ASN A 200 14.90 28.81 -1.02
CA ASN A 200 14.35 27.71 -0.22
C ASN A 200 12.87 27.90 0.17
N THR A 201 12.14 26.81 0.35
CA THR A 201 10.75 26.80 0.86
C THR A 201 10.69 26.90 2.39
N GLU A 202 9.50 27.25 2.90
CA GLU A 202 9.20 27.31 4.33
C GLU A 202 8.70 25.95 4.85
N VAL A 203 9.08 25.59 6.08
CA VAL A 203 8.67 24.32 6.72
C VAL A 203 8.26 24.59 8.17
N TRP A 204 7.10 24.05 8.54
CA TRP A 204 6.60 24.02 9.91
C TRP A 204 6.57 22.58 10.42
N GLU A 205 6.98 22.36 11.67
CA GLU A 205 7.04 21.03 12.26
C GLU A 205 6.45 21.03 13.66
N ALA A 206 5.73 19.96 14.00
CA ALA A 206 5.24 19.73 15.35
C ALA A 206 6.40 19.65 16.36
N SER A 207 6.24 20.33 17.49
CA SER A 207 7.27 20.41 18.54
C SER A 207 7.58 19.04 19.16
N SER A 208 6.60 18.12 19.16
CA SER A 208 6.70 16.78 19.74
C SER A 208 6.18 15.70 18.80
N ALA A 209 6.78 14.52 18.86
CA ALA A 209 6.30 13.35 18.12
C ALA A 209 5.06 12.75 18.80
N LEU A 210 4.10 12.33 17.99
CA LEU A 210 3.02 11.43 18.39
C LEU A 210 3.60 10.03 18.58
N THR A 211 3.25 9.41 19.72
CA THR A 211 3.74 8.09 20.11
C THR A 211 2.61 7.19 20.58
N ASP A 212 2.77 5.89 20.38
CA ASP A 212 1.97 4.80 20.97
C ASP A 212 2.96 3.86 21.65
N ASN A 213 2.81 3.66 22.96
CA ASN A 213 3.73 2.88 23.79
C ASN A 213 5.20 3.34 23.62
N SER A 214 5.41 4.66 23.55
CA SER A 214 6.70 5.33 23.35
C SER A 214 7.39 5.03 22.01
N VAL A 215 6.64 4.55 21.02
CA VAL A 215 7.12 4.35 19.64
C VAL A 215 6.42 5.36 18.72
N ASN A 216 7.16 5.93 17.76
CA ASN A 216 6.60 6.85 16.77
C ASN A 216 5.46 6.17 16.00
N VAL A 217 4.33 6.87 15.90
CA VAL A 217 3.13 6.36 15.25
C VAL A 217 3.19 6.43 13.73
N GLY A 218 2.35 5.63 13.08
CA GLY A 218 2.08 5.70 11.65
C GLY A 218 0.72 6.33 11.35
N LEU A 219 0.42 6.51 10.06
CA LEU A 219 -0.86 7.08 9.60
C LEU A 219 -2.09 6.23 10.01
N THR A 220 -1.92 4.92 10.18
CA THR A 220 -3.00 4.01 10.55
C THR A 220 -3.27 3.94 12.06
N THR A 221 -2.39 4.50 12.89
CA THR A 221 -2.55 4.50 14.34
C THR A 221 -3.79 5.29 14.72
N LYS A 222 -4.63 4.72 15.59
CA LYS A 222 -5.85 5.39 16.03
C LYS A 222 -5.51 6.52 16.98
N ILE A 223 -6.28 7.60 16.94
CA ILE A 223 -6.13 8.71 17.91
C ILE A 223 -6.28 8.19 19.35
N THR A 224 -7.10 7.17 19.58
CA THR A 224 -7.32 6.56 20.89
C THR A 224 -6.16 5.72 21.41
N GLU A 225 -5.21 5.37 20.56
CA GLU A 225 -4.02 4.57 20.90
C GLU A 225 -2.81 5.46 21.24
N LEU A 226 -2.91 6.77 21.00
CA LEU A 226 -1.81 7.69 21.26
C LEU A 226 -1.53 7.79 22.77
N ASP A 227 -0.25 7.82 23.15
CA ASP A 227 0.20 8.08 24.52
C ASP A 227 -0.27 9.46 25.03
N SER A 228 -0.47 10.40 24.10
CA SER A 228 -1.01 11.73 24.37
C SER A 228 -2.53 11.74 24.57
N PHE A 229 -3.21 10.60 24.37
CA PHE A 229 -4.64 10.42 24.58
C PHE A 229 -4.93 9.78 25.94
N GLY A 230 -5.59 10.53 26.81
CA GLY A 230 -5.74 10.16 28.23
C GLY A 230 -7.05 9.45 28.65
N GLY A 231 -7.83 8.82 27.76
CA GLY A 231 -9.12 8.24 28.18
C GLY A 231 -9.88 7.36 27.19
N THR A 232 -11.21 7.41 27.23
CA THR A 232 -12.13 6.69 26.33
C THR A 232 -13.04 7.70 25.62
N LEU A 233 -13.26 7.55 24.31
CA LEU A 233 -14.20 8.40 23.58
C LEU A 233 -15.61 8.28 24.17
N GLY A 234 -16.28 9.42 24.37
CA GLY A 234 -17.61 9.47 24.96
C GLY A 234 -18.66 8.82 24.05
N ALA A 235 -19.72 8.28 24.65
CA ALA A 235 -20.83 7.63 23.94
C ALA A 235 -21.77 8.61 23.19
N SER A 236 -21.33 9.83 22.89
CA SER A 236 -22.13 10.90 22.30
C SER A 236 -21.24 11.67 21.32
N ASP A 237 -21.38 11.35 20.04
CA ASP A 237 -20.56 11.73 18.87
C ASP A 237 -20.36 13.25 18.68
N GLY A 238 -19.65 13.92 19.58
CA GLY A 238 -19.38 15.36 19.51
C GLY A 238 -17.95 15.75 19.87
N ALA A 239 -17.02 14.79 19.87
CA ALA A 239 -15.60 15.07 19.99
C ALA A 239 -15.05 15.47 18.62
N TYR A 240 -14.25 16.53 18.58
CA TYR A 240 -13.66 17.01 17.33
C TYR A 240 -12.26 17.58 17.58
N ILE A 241 -11.43 17.62 16.54
CA ILE A 241 -10.15 18.32 16.54
C ILE A 241 -10.33 19.60 15.73
N THR A 242 -10.11 20.75 16.38
CA THR A 242 -10.01 22.03 15.67
C THR A 242 -8.62 22.16 15.06
N ILE A 243 -8.58 22.41 13.76
CA ILE A 243 -7.36 22.70 12.99
C ILE A 243 -7.46 24.15 12.53
N SER A 244 -6.46 24.96 12.86
CA SER A 244 -6.40 26.36 12.44
C SER A 244 -5.03 26.72 11.89
N GLY A 245 -5.00 27.64 10.92
CA GLY A 245 -3.76 28.09 10.32
C GLY A 245 -3.93 29.32 9.42
N THR A 246 -2.82 29.71 8.82
CA THR A 246 -2.71 30.74 7.79
C THR A 246 -2.09 30.08 6.55
N ARG A 247 -2.69 30.30 5.38
CA ARG A 247 -2.18 29.81 4.10
C ARG A 247 -1.05 30.70 3.58
N THR A 248 -0.43 30.27 2.49
CA THR A 248 0.67 30.99 1.82
C THR A 248 0.28 32.40 1.38
N ASP A 249 -0.98 32.59 0.98
CA ASP A 249 -1.59 33.86 0.57
C ASP A 249 -2.01 34.78 1.74
N GLY A 250 -1.83 34.34 2.98
CA GLY A 250 -2.18 35.08 4.19
C GLY A 250 -3.62 34.86 4.67
N THR A 251 -4.42 34.05 3.97
CA THR A 251 -5.79 33.72 4.40
C THR A 251 -5.75 32.78 5.61
N THR A 252 -6.53 33.09 6.64
CA THR A 252 -6.66 32.22 7.81
C THR A 252 -7.80 31.23 7.62
N PHE A 253 -7.67 30.03 8.20
CA PHE A 253 -8.77 29.06 8.25
C PHE A 253 -8.92 28.45 9.64
N THR A 254 -10.10 27.91 9.89
CA THR A 254 -10.39 27.07 11.05
C THR A 254 -11.42 26.02 10.63
N THR A 255 -11.12 24.75 10.89
CA THR A 255 -12.00 23.60 10.60
C THR A 255 -12.06 22.66 11.81
N ASN A 256 -13.08 21.81 11.86
CA ASN A 256 -13.23 20.76 12.85
C ASN A 256 -13.27 19.39 12.17
N LEU A 257 -12.41 18.47 12.61
CA LEU A 257 -12.45 17.05 12.26
C LEU A 257 -13.20 16.28 13.35
N ASP A 258 -14.31 15.64 13.00
CA ASP A 258 -15.02 14.77 13.95
C ASP A 258 -14.20 13.52 14.30
N VAL A 259 -14.14 13.19 15.60
CA VAL A 259 -13.35 12.08 16.13
C VAL A 259 -14.26 10.94 16.58
N THR A 260 -14.01 9.76 16.02
CA THR A 260 -14.67 8.49 16.34
C THR A 260 -13.66 7.47 16.84
N ALA A 261 -14.12 6.28 17.28
CA ALA A 261 -13.26 5.16 17.67
C ALA A 261 -12.39 4.60 16.54
N ASN A 262 -12.60 5.05 15.30
CA ASN A 262 -11.85 4.64 14.13
C ASN A 262 -11.08 5.80 13.48
N THR A 263 -11.09 7.00 14.08
CA THR A 263 -10.31 8.12 13.53
C THR A 263 -8.82 7.90 13.78
N THR A 264 -8.02 8.04 12.74
CA THR A 264 -6.57 7.78 12.74
C THR A 264 -5.76 9.07 12.61
N VAL A 265 -4.44 8.98 12.79
CA VAL A 265 -3.50 10.07 12.47
C VAL A 265 -3.58 10.46 10.99
N GLY A 266 -3.82 9.48 10.10
CA GLY A 266 -4.04 9.72 8.66
C GLY A 266 -5.18 10.70 8.39
N HIS A 267 -6.32 10.52 9.05
CA HIS A 267 -7.45 11.46 8.88
C HIS A 267 -7.12 12.89 9.32
N ILE A 268 -6.23 13.08 10.31
CA ILE A 268 -5.75 14.42 10.69
C ILE A 268 -4.90 15.02 9.57
N ILE A 269 -3.97 14.23 9.01
CA ILE A 269 -3.12 14.66 7.90
C ILE A 269 -3.97 15.03 6.68
N ASP A 270 -4.96 14.20 6.34
CA ASP A 270 -5.87 14.43 5.22
C ASP A 270 -6.69 15.71 5.41
N GLU A 271 -7.23 15.93 6.62
CA GLU A 271 -7.97 17.16 6.93
C GLU A 271 -7.06 18.40 6.95
N ILE A 272 -5.79 18.29 7.35
CA ILE A 272 -4.86 19.41 7.22
C ILE A 272 -4.60 19.72 5.74
N ASN A 273 -4.29 18.69 4.93
CA ASN A 273 -4.00 18.83 3.51
C ASN A 273 -5.16 19.46 2.74
N SER A 274 -6.40 19.06 3.03
CA SER A 274 -7.60 19.61 2.38
C SER A 274 -7.76 21.11 2.62
N ARG A 275 -7.19 21.67 3.70
CA ARG A 275 -7.26 23.10 3.99
C ARG A 275 -6.16 23.91 3.33
N PHE A 276 -5.07 23.32 2.87
CA PHE A 276 -3.98 24.03 2.19
C PHE A 276 -4.06 23.95 0.66
N GLU A 277 -5.20 23.56 0.10
CA GLU A 277 -5.53 23.74 -1.31
C GLU A 277 -5.93 25.21 -1.58
N VAL A 278 -5.31 25.82 -2.60
CA VAL A 278 -5.60 27.18 -3.10
C VAL A 278 -5.71 27.09 -4.62
N ASP A 279 -6.80 27.57 -5.20
CA ASP A 279 -7.05 27.58 -6.65
C ASP A 279 -6.94 26.20 -7.33
N GLY A 280 -7.27 25.12 -6.63
CA GLY A 280 -7.17 23.75 -7.13
C GLY A 280 -5.75 23.14 -7.09
N ALA A 281 -4.76 23.87 -6.59
CA ALA A 281 -3.41 23.38 -6.34
C ALA A 281 -3.13 23.32 -4.84
N ARG A 282 -2.40 22.28 -4.38
CA ARG A 282 -1.93 22.22 -2.99
C ARG A 282 -0.82 23.24 -2.80
N ALA A 283 -1.06 24.27 -1.99
CA ALA A 283 -0.08 25.30 -1.67
C ALA A 283 0.94 24.82 -0.62
N ALA A 284 0.55 23.87 0.23
CA ALA A 284 1.43 23.21 1.19
C ALA A 284 0.94 21.77 1.45
N THR A 285 1.86 20.89 1.86
CA THR A 285 1.56 19.49 2.21
C THR A 285 2.01 19.16 3.62
N ALA A 286 1.07 18.62 4.41
CA ALA A 286 1.30 17.96 5.68
C ALA A 286 1.68 16.50 5.47
N THR A 287 2.74 16.07 6.16
CA THR A 287 3.26 14.71 6.19
C THR A 287 3.53 14.28 7.63
N LEU A 288 3.65 12.98 7.87
CA LEU A 288 4.06 12.43 9.15
C LEU A 288 5.50 11.90 9.05
N VAL A 289 6.46 12.57 9.67
CA VAL A 289 7.88 12.21 9.64
C VAL A 289 8.34 11.91 11.06
N ASN A 290 8.73 10.67 11.33
CA ASN A 290 9.18 10.22 12.66
C ASN A 290 8.17 10.59 13.77
N GLY A 291 6.87 10.36 13.53
CA GLY A 291 5.80 10.66 14.47
C GLY A 291 5.43 12.15 14.57
N LYS A 292 6.15 13.06 13.90
CA LYS A 292 5.83 14.49 13.89
C LYS A 292 5.08 14.88 12.64
N ILE A 293 4.08 15.75 12.80
CA ILE A 293 3.39 16.38 11.67
C ILE A 293 4.31 17.48 11.13
N ARG A 294 4.62 17.42 9.84
CA ARG A 294 5.46 18.39 9.13
C ARG A 294 4.68 18.96 7.96
N LEU A 295 4.51 20.28 7.92
CA LEU A 295 3.89 21.03 6.84
C LEU A 295 4.97 21.73 6.01
N THR A 296 5.05 21.42 4.72
CA THR A 296 6.02 22.00 3.80
C THR A 296 5.30 22.88 2.77
N ASP A 297 5.76 24.12 2.62
CA ASP A 297 5.30 25.03 1.56
C ASP A 297 5.79 24.54 0.19
N HIS A 298 4.96 24.65 -0.83
CA HIS A 298 5.34 24.35 -2.21
C HIS A 298 5.82 25.61 -2.95
N THR A 299 5.58 26.79 -2.39
CA THR A 299 6.06 28.07 -2.91
C THR A 299 7.41 28.39 -2.27
N CYS A 300 8.43 28.60 -3.09
CA CYS A 300 9.71 29.08 -2.59
C CYS A 300 9.68 30.57 -2.25
N GLY A 301 10.47 30.97 -1.25
CA GLY A 301 10.53 32.35 -0.78
C GLY A 301 9.94 32.54 0.61
N ALA A 302 9.86 33.80 1.04
CA ALA A 302 9.22 34.13 2.31
C ALA A 302 7.71 33.88 2.21
N SER A 303 7.15 33.14 3.16
CA SER A 303 5.73 32.80 3.19
C SER A 303 5.03 33.45 4.39
N THR A 304 3.70 33.35 4.39
CA THR A 304 2.86 33.64 5.55
C THR A 304 2.20 32.38 6.12
N LEU A 305 2.66 31.22 5.65
CA LEU A 305 2.23 29.90 6.07
C LEU A 305 2.36 29.75 7.59
N VAL A 306 1.29 29.30 8.24
CA VAL A 306 1.31 28.96 9.67
C VAL A 306 0.34 27.81 9.90
N LEU A 307 0.80 26.70 10.49
CA LEU A 307 -0.10 25.75 11.12
C LEU A 307 -0.20 26.11 12.60
N SER A 308 -1.29 26.76 13.00
CA SER A 308 -1.35 27.44 14.30
C SER A 308 -1.64 26.48 15.45
N THR A 309 -2.72 25.69 15.35
CA THR A 309 -3.13 24.80 16.45
C THR A 309 -3.83 23.54 15.95
N LEU A 310 -3.62 22.45 16.70
CA LEU A 310 -4.44 21.24 16.73
C LEU A 310 -4.99 21.11 18.14
N THR A 311 -6.24 21.52 18.34
CA THR A 311 -6.88 21.51 19.67
C THR A 311 -7.96 20.45 19.70
N TYR A 312 -7.86 19.49 20.62
CA TYR A 312 -8.90 18.48 20.80
C TYR A 312 -10.02 19.00 21.71
N ASN A 313 -11.23 18.98 21.19
CA ASN A 313 -12.45 19.21 21.95
C ASN A 313 -13.14 17.88 22.23
N ASN A 314 -13.40 17.64 23.51
CA ASN A 314 -13.94 16.38 24.02
C ASN A 314 -15.48 16.34 24.05
N GLY A 315 -16.13 17.40 23.57
CA GLY A 315 -17.59 17.52 23.56
C GLY A 315 -18.15 17.49 24.98
N SER A 316 -19.01 16.50 25.27
CA SER A 316 -19.63 16.31 26.60
C SER A 316 -18.93 15.27 27.49
N GLY A 317 -17.88 14.60 27.00
CA GLY A 317 -17.08 13.63 27.74
C GLY A 317 -15.73 14.22 28.15
N SER A 318 -15.19 13.83 29.31
CA SER A 318 -13.91 14.37 29.82
C SER A 318 -12.72 13.55 29.33
N THR A 319 -12.09 13.96 28.23
CA THR A 319 -10.76 13.48 27.79
C THR A 319 -9.95 14.63 27.16
N THR A 320 -8.64 14.44 26.97
CA THR A 320 -7.75 15.41 26.33
C THR A 320 -6.76 14.68 25.43
N LEU A 321 -6.61 15.14 24.19
CA LEU A 321 -5.36 15.00 23.44
C LEU A 321 -4.51 16.22 23.84
N THR A 322 -3.25 16.01 24.20
CA THR A 322 -2.37 17.16 24.50
C THR A 322 -2.25 18.05 23.27
N ASP A 323 -2.42 19.36 23.42
CA ASP A 323 -2.30 20.32 22.32
C ASP A 323 -0.96 20.15 21.60
N ILE A 324 -1.01 20.07 20.28
CA ILE A 324 0.19 20.00 19.44
C ILE A 324 0.51 21.41 18.98
N THR A 325 1.70 21.89 19.32
CA THR A 325 2.23 23.17 18.85
C THR A 325 3.17 22.95 17.68
N PHE A 326 3.24 23.94 16.80
CA PHE A 326 4.10 23.93 15.63
C PHE A 326 5.07 25.09 15.67
N ASP A 327 6.28 24.86 15.18
CA ASP A 327 7.34 25.85 15.07
C ASP A 327 7.85 25.90 13.61
N GLU A 328 8.25 27.08 13.16
CA GLU A 328 8.96 27.29 11.88
C GLU A 328 10.33 26.59 11.97
N SER A 329 10.46 25.42 11.35
CA SER A 329 11.70 24.64 11.35
C SER A 329 12.67 25.11 10.27
N VAL A 330 12.14 25.62 9.15
CA VAL A 330 12.91 26.25 8.07
C VAL A 330 12.20 27.52 7.63
N LYS A 331 12.90 28.64 7.69
CA LYS A 331 12.41 29.92 7.18
C LYS A 331 12.62 30.02 5.67
N GLY A 332 11.54 30.23 4.92
CA GLY A 332 11.57 30.38 3.47
C GLY A 332 12.31 31.64 3.01
N GLY A 333 12.93 31.57 1.83
CA GLY A 333 13.61 32.70 1.20
C GLY A 333 14.96 33.12 1.81
N THR A 334 15.53 32.33 2.71
CA THR A 334 16.82 32.63 3.36
C THR A 334 18.03 32.19 2.53
N ILE A 335 17.85 31.20 1.66
CA ILE A 335 18.87 30.68 0.74
C ILE A 335 18.41 31.00 -0.69
N PRO A 336 18.99 31.99 -1.38
CA PRO A 336 18.66 32.27 -2.77
C PRO A 336 19.38 31.33 -3.74
N GLU A 337 18.77 31.08 -4.90
CA GLU A 337 19.49 30.53 -6.05
C GLU A 337 20.61 31.51 -6.46
N SER A 338 21.74 30.98 -6.95
CA SER A 338 22.84 31.82 -7.42
C SER A 338 23.54 31.28 -8.67
N LEU A 339 23.09 30.13 -9.17
CA LEU A 339 23.65 29.50 -10.35
C LEU A 339 22.86 29.94 -11.61
N SER A 340 23.26 31.07 -12.20
CA SER A 340 22.54 31.71 -13.32
C SER A 340 22.36 30.82 -14.55
N SER A 341 23.30 29.90 -14.80
CA SER A 341 23.20 28.91 -15.88
C SER A 341 22.04 27.92 -15.69
N PHE A 342 21.59 27.71 -14.44
CA PHE A 342 20.48 26.86 -14.04
C PHE A 342 19.45 27.64 -13.21
N ALA A 343 19.23 28.93 -13.52
CA ALA A 343 18.14 29.67 -12.89
C ALA A 343 16.80 28.94 -13.11
N SER A 344 15.86 29.09 -12.18
CA SER A 344 14.48 28.57 -12.31
C SER A 344 13.85 28.83 -13.68
N THR A 345 14.02 30.02 -14.25
CA THR A 345 13.48 30.40 -15.57
C THR A 345 14.19 29.75 -16.75
N SER A 346 15.31 29.06 -16.53
CA SER A 346 16.10 28.40 -17.57
C SER A 346 15.54 27.02 -17.93
N PHE A 347 14.56 26.52 -17.19
CA PHE A 347 13.97 25.20 -17.41
C PHE A 347 12.54 25.29 -17.93
N THR A 348 12.21 24.35 -18.80
CA THR A 348 10.88 24.15 -19.36
C THR A 348 10.40 22.75 -18.97
N GLN A 349 9.21 22.68 -18.38
CA GLN A 349 8.49 21.43 -18.16
C GLN A 349 8.08 20.87 -19.53
N THR A 350 8.44 19.63 -19.80
CA THR A 350 8.19 18.95 -21.09
C THR A 350 7.23 17.77 -20.97
N GLN A 351 6.99 17.32 -19.74
CA GLN A 351 6.00 16.32 -19.39
C GLN A 351 5.57 16.59 -17.95
N ASP A 352 4.26 16.61 -17.72
CA ASP A 352 3.68 16.92 -16.42
C ASP A 352 3.53 15.64 -15.58
N ALA A 353 3.69 15.77 -14.27
CA ALA A 353 3.25 14.73 -13.34
C ALA A 353 1.74 14.80 -13.20
N GLN A 354 1.05 13.74 -13.60
CA GLN A 354 -0.41 13.65 -13.54
C GLN A 354 -0.86 12.32 -12.94
N ASN A 355 -2.06 12.30 -12.38
CA ASN A 355 -2.68 11.08 -11.82
C ASN A 355 -3.29 10.21 -12.92
N SER A 356 -3.43 8.91 -12.66
CA SER A 356 -4.27 8.03 -13.45
C SER A 356 -5.73 8.26 -13.09
N GLN A 357 -6.61 8.05 -14.06
CA GLN A 357 -8.05 8.21 -13.89
C GLN A 357 -8.76 6.97 -14.41
N ILE A 358 -9.48 6.28 -13.52
CA ILE A 358 -10.27 5.10 -13.87
C ILE A 358 -11.72 5.26 -13.44
N LYS A 359 -12.64 4.68 -14.20
CA LYS A 359 -14.06 4.59 -13.83
C LYS A 359 -14.43 3.13 -13.67
N ILE A 360 -15.11 2.82 -12.57
CA ILE A 360 -15.59 1.46 -12.27
C ILE A 360 -17.11 1.53 -12.30
N ASN A 361 -17.76 0.90 -13.29
CA ASN A 361 -19.20 1.12 -13.52
C ASN A 361 -20.12 0.65 -12.38
N ASP A 362 -19.64 -0.21 -11.46
CA ASP A 362 -20.37 -0.60 -10.24
C ASP A 362 -20.21 0.43 -9.09
N PHE A 363 -19.40 1.46 -9.30
CA PHE A 363 -19.10 2.53 -8.36
C PHE A 363 -19.45 3.87 -8.98
N THR A 364 -20.62 4.41 -8.63
CA THR A 364 -20.99 5.79 -8.92
C THR A 364 -20.97 6.59 -7.62
N PRO A 365 -19.83 7.20 -7.25
CA PRO A 365 -19.86 8.13 -6.14
C PRO A 365 -20.85 9.25 -6.48
N ALA A 366 -21.56 9.78 -5.49
CA ALA A 366 -22.53 10.84 -5.73
C ALA A 366 -21.78 12.09 -6.19
N ALA A 367 -22.12 12.59 -7.38
CA ALA A 367 -21.55 13.82 -7.90
C ALA A 367 -21.96 15.00 -7.00
N VAL A 368 -20.95 15.67 -6.45
CA VAL A 368 -21.09 16.84 -5.59
C VAL A 368 -20.78 18.06 -6.43
N ALA A 369 -21.74 18.98 -6.50
CA ALA A 369 -21.53 20.29 -7.08
C ALA A 369 -20.52 21.07 -6.23
N GLU A 370 -19.56 21.74 -6.86
CA GLU A 370 -18.68 22.64 -6.13
C GLU A 370 -19.44 23.88 -5.69
N ILE A 371 -19.19 24.35 -4.47
CA ILE A 371 -19.75 25.60 -3.97
C ILE A 371 -18.60 26.47 -3.48
N GLN A 372 -18.39 27.57 -4.19
CA GLN A 372 -17.52 28.65 -3.76
C GLN A 372 -18.38 29.78 -3.20
N THR A 373 -17.94 30.40 -2.11
CA THR A 373 -18.69 31.41 -1.38
C THR A 373 -17.88 32.68 -1.26
N LEU A 374 -18.40 33.79 -1.78
CA LEU A 374 -17.85 35.12 -1.56
C LEU A 374 -18.35 35.66 -0.22
N SER A 375 -17.42 35.86 0.71
CA SER A 375 -17.66 36.51 2.01
C SER A 375 -17.10 37.92 2.02
N THR A 376 -17.82 38.83 2.69
CA THR A 376 -17.39 40.21 2.93
C THR A 376 -17.70 40.60 4.38
N ASP A 377 -16.77 41.23 5.08
CA ASP A 377 -16.96 41.59 6.50
C ASP A 377 -17.91 42.78 6.74
N VAL A 378 -18.22 43.58 5.69
CA VAL A 378 -19.11 44.75 5.77
C VAL A 378 -19.88 44.92 4.46
N VAL A 379 -21.15 45.33 4.55
CA VAL A 379 -22.01 45.66 3.38
C VAL A 379 -21.35 46.75 2.52
N PRO A 380 -21.04 46.48 1.24
CA PRO A 380 -20.56 47.52 0.31
C PRO A 380 -21.60 48.63 0.12
N THR A 381 -21.15 49.88 0.06
CA THR A 381 -22.02 51.08 -0.12
C THR A 381 -21.89 51.73 -1.50
N GLY A 382 -21.00 51.20 -2.36
CA GLY A 382 -20.75 51.68 -3.72
C GLY A 382 -19.50 51.03 -4.33
N GLY A 383 -19.24 51.26 -5.62
CA GLY A 383 -18.05 50.78 -6.33
C GLY A 383 -18.35 49.63 -7.30
N THR A 384 -17.28 49.02 -7.84
CA THR A 384 -17.36 47.90 -8.79
C THR A 384 -16.38 46.80 -8.45
N PHE A 385 -16.61 45.58 -8.95
CA PHE A 385 -15.69 44.46 -8.86
C PHE A 385 -15.64 43.68 -10.19
N THR A 386 -14.61 42.87 -10.38
CA THR A 386 -14.49 41.92 -11.49
C THR A 386 -14.22 40.52 -10.95
N LEU A 387 -14.75 39.50 -11.63
CA LEU A 387 -14.49 38.10 -11.32
C LEU A 387 -13.57 37.52 -12.40
N SER A 388 -12.55 36.76 -12.01
CA SER A 388 -11.66 36.06 -12.93
C SER A 388 -11.76 34.55 -12.72
N TYR A 389 -11.88 33.80 -13.81
CA TYR A 389 -11.96 32.34 -13.80
C TYR A 389 -11.32 31.77 -15.08
N GLY A 390 -10.47 30.75 -14.93
CA GLY A 390 -9.76 30.12 -16.06
C GLY A 390 -8.89 31.09 -16.88
N GLY A 391 -8.27 32.08 -16.23
CA GLY A 391 -7.43 33.07 -16.89
C GLY A 391 -8.17 34.16 -17.68
N GLN A 392 -9.51 34.21 -17.61
CA GLN A 392 -10.33 35.28 -18.18
C GLN A 392 -11.04 36.08 -17.09
N THR A 393 -11.34 37.34 -17.36
CA THR A 393 -11.94 38.27 -16.40
C THR A 393 -13.23 38.86 -16.95
N THR A 394 -14.27 38.93 -16.12
CA THR A 394 -15.53 39.59 -16.47
C THR A 394 -15.32 41.09 -16.71
N ILE A 395 -16.28 41.73 -17.38
CA ILE A 395 -16.37 43.19 -17.30
C ILE A 395 -16.66 43.64 -15.86
N ALA A 396 -16.47 44.93 -15.56
CA ALA A 396 -16.80 45.50 -14.25
C ALA A 396 -18.29 45.29 -13.91
N ILE A 397 -18.53 44.80 -12.70
CA ILE A 397 -19.84 44.51 -12.11
C ILE A 397 -20.08 45.51 -10.98
N ASP A 398 -21.25 46.15 -10.95
CA ASP A 398 -21.60 47.11 -9.91
C ASP A 398 -21.86 46.44 -8.56
N HIS A 399 -21.59 47.17 -7.46
CA HIS A 399 -21.78 46.68 -6.08
C HIS A 399 -23.21 46.24 -5.71
N ASP A 400 -24.22 46.56 -6.53
CA ASP A 400 -25.63 46.22 -6.32
C ASP A 400 -26.16 45.28 -7.42
N ALA A 401 -25.28 44.66 -8.20
CA ALA A 401 -25.66 43.71 -9.23
C ALA A 401 -26.42 42.49 -8.65
N THR A 402 -27.42 42.03 -9.40
CA THR A 402 -28.19 40.82 -9.03
C THR A 402 -27.39 39.54 -9.30
N PRO A 403 -27.61 38.44 -8.56
CA PRO A 403 -27.00 37.14 -8.85
C PRO A 403 -27.21 36.69 -10.31
N ALA A 404 -28.37 36.97 -10.89
CA ALA A 404 -28.67 36.66 -12.30
C ALA A 404 -27.78 37.44 -13.28
N PHE A 405 -27.47 38.71 -12.97
CA PHE A 405 -26.54 39.51 -13.77
C PHE A 405 -25.10 38.99 -13.62
N ILE A 406 -24.69 38.66 -12.40
CA ILE A 406 -23.36 38.10 -12.12
C ILE A 406 -23.17 36.76 -12.85
N LYS A 407 -24.18 35.87 -12.80
CA LYS A 407 -24.22 34.62 -13.57
C LYS A 407 -24.00 34.87 -15.06
N ALA A 408 -24.76 35.80 -15.64
CA ALA A 408 -24.65 36.12 -17.06
C ALA A 408 -23.25 36.63 -17.44
N LYS A 409 -22.56 37.34 -16.53
CA LYS A 409 -21.18 37.79 -16.75
C LYS A 409 -20.14 36.69 -16.64
N LEU A 410 -20.34 35.71 -15.78
CA LEU A 410 -19.48 34.52 -15.72
C LEU A 410 -19.67 33.64 -16.95
N GLU A 411 -20.91 33.46 -17.43
CA GLU A 411 -21.20 32.69 -18.66
C GLU A 411 -20.76 33.39 -19.97
N GLU A 412 -20.32 34.66 -19.91
CA GLU A 412 -19.65 35.35 -21.03
C GLU A 412 -18.18 34.92 -21.17
N LEU A 413 -17.57 34.30 -20.14
CA LEU A 413 -16.21 33.78 -20.20
C LEU A 413 -16.19 32.46 -20.96
N SER A 414 -15.32 32.31 -21.97
CA SER A 414 -15.26 31.06 -22.75
C SER A 414 -14.75 29.85 -21.96
N THR A 415 -14.29 30.07 -20.73
CA THR A 415 -13.85 29.04 -19.78
C THR A 415 -14.98 28.51 -18.91
N VAL A 416 -16.17 29.13 -18.96
CA VAL A 416 -17.37 28.70 -18.23
C VAL A 416 -18.40 28.18 -19.23
N GLU A 417 -18.78 26.92 -19.12
CA GLU A 417 -19.85 26.38 -19.96
C GLU A 417 -21.21 26.97 -19.55
N VAL A 418 -22.01 27.36 -20.53
CA VAL A 418 -23.33 27.95 -20.30
C VAL A 418 -24.24 26.90 -19.65
N GLY A 419 -24.73 27.20 -18.44
CA GLY A 419 -25.54 26.29 -17.64
C GLY A 419 -24.79 25.51 -16.57
N ASP A 420 -23.46 25.50 -16.57
CA ASP A 420 -22.64 24.77 -15.58
C ASP A 420 -22.35 25.56 -14.30
N ILE A 421 -22.75 26.82 -14.22
CA ILE A 421 -22.62 27.66 -13.03
C ILE A 421 -23.97 28.23 -12.60
N MET A 422 -24.26 28.16 -11.32
CA MET A 422 -25.36 28.88 -10.67
C MET A 422 -24.78 29.93 -9.73
N VAL A 423 -25.36 31.12 -9.72
CA VAL A 423 -25.03 32.16 -8.73
C VAL A 423 -26.24 32.35 -7.84
N GLY A 424 -26.08 32.05 -6.55
CA GLY A 424 -27.09 32.10 -5.51
C GLY A 424 -26.77 33.14 -4.43
N GLY A 425 -27.72 33.40 -3.53
CA GLY A 425 -27.68 34.47 -2.52
C GLY A 425 -28.71 35.57 -2.79
N ASP A 426 -28.77 36.57 -1.90
CA ASP A 426 -29.59 37.80 -2.07
C ASP A 426 -28.81 38.90 -2.84
N GLU A 427 -29.45 40.02 -3.22
CA GLU A 427 -28.78 41.14 -3.92
C GLU A 427 -27.59 41.70 -3.10
N VAL A 428 -26.48 42.01 -3.77
CA VAL A 428 -25.18 42.44 -3.18
C VAL A 428 -25.32 43.74 -2.33
N SER A 429 -26.42 44.48 -2.47
CA SER A 429 -26.72 45.72 -1.73
C SER A 429 -27.14 45.52 -0.26
N GLY A 430 -27.19 44.28 0.24
CA GLY A 430 -27.66 43.94 1.59
C GLY A 430 -26.87 42.87 2.35
N LEU A 431 -25.56 42.74 2.10
CA LEU A 431 -24.66 41.72 2.68
C LEU A 431 -24.47 41.81 4.21
N ALA A 432 -25.52 41.48 4.96
CA ALA A 432 -25.40 40.86 6.27
C ALA A 432 -26.40 39.69 6.34
N ALA A 433 -25.83 38.49 6.25
CA ALA A 433 -26.41 37.14 6.30
C ALA A 433 -27.03 36.59 5.00
N GLY A 434 -26.19 35.95 4.17
CA GLY A 434 -26.58 35.06 3.08
C GLY A 434 -25.65 35.11 1.87
N ASP A 435 -24.38 34.76 2.08
CA ASP A 435 -23.23 34.89 1.18
C ASP A 435 -23.51 34.62 -0.32
N LEU A 436 -22.85 35.36 -1.22
CA LEU A 436 -22.97 35.13 -2.65
C LEU A 436 -22.26 33.81 -2.99
N THR A 437 -23.03 32.80 -3.38
CA THR A 437 -22.50 31.46 -3.70
C THR A 437 -22.41 31.26 -5.20
N PHE A 438 -21.27 30.78 -5.66
CA PHE A 438 -21.05 30.26 -7.00
C PHE A 438 -21.08 28.74 -6.91
N THR A 439 -22.17 28.13 -7.38
CA THR A 439 -22.31 26.69 -7.44
C THR A 439 -21.97 26.23 -8.85
N PHE A 440 -20.80 25.62 -9.03
CA PHE A 440 -20.52 24.89 -10.25
C PHE A 440 -21.23 23.55 -10.18
N LEU A 441 -22.07 23.25 -11.17
CA LEU A 441 -22.80 21.99 -11.22
C LEU A 441 -21.81 20.84 -11.23
N SER A 442 -22.25 19.67 -10.77
CA SER A 442 -21.38 18.50 -10.64
C SER A 442 -20.73 18.03 -11.95
N SER A 443 -21.26 18.44 -13.11
CA SER A 443 -20.64 18.28 -14.44
C SER A 443 -19.29 18.99 -14.56
N ALA A 444 -19.14 20.15 -13.92
CA ALA A 444 -17.92 20.94 -13.93
C ALA A 444 -16.82 20.32 -13.05
N GLY A 445 -17.17 19.42 -12.12
CA GLY A 445 -16.24 18.72 -11.26
C GLY A 445 -15.65 19.58 -10.16
N ASN A 446 -14.35 19.37 -9.88
CA ASN A 446 -13.54 20.26 -9.04
C ASN A 446 -12.91 21.33 -9.95
N VAL A 447 -13.27 22.59 -9.75
CA VAL A 447 -12.85 23.74 -10.52
C VAL A 447 -11.97 24.67 -9.68
N GLY A 448 -11.17 25.51 -10.34
CA GLY A 448 -10.38 26.52 -9.64
C GLY A 448 -11.25 27.60 -9.00
N LEU A 449 -10.77 28.25 -7.93
CA LEU A 449 -11.48 29.36 -7.30
C LEU A 449 -11.68 30.53 -8.28
N ILE A 450 -12.84 31.15 -8.19
CA ILE A 450 -13.08 32.46 -8.80
C ILE A 450 -12.24 33.47 -8.02
N ALA A 451 -11.38 34.20 -8.72
CA ALA A 451 -10.65 35.32 -8.13
C ALA A 451 -11.50 36.60 -8.22
N ILE A 452 -11.55 37.38 -7.14
CA ILE A 452 -12.22 38.68 -7.11
C ILE A 452 -11.19 39.81 -7.08
N ASN A 453 -11.40 40.82 -7.92
CA ASN A 453 -10.68 42.09 -7.83
C ASN A 453 -11.71 43.20 -7.62
N SER A 454 -11.64 43.86 -6.48
CA SER A 454 -12.66 44.81 -6.01
C SER A 454 -12.13 46.24 -5.95
N SER A 455 -13.01 47.20 -6.20
CA SER A 455 -12.85 48.62 -5.87
C SER A 455 -14.10 49.12 -5.12
N LEU A 456 -14.63 48.24 -4.26
CA LEU A 456 -15.82 48.49 -3.45
C LEU A 456 -15.51 49.51 -2.35
N THR A 457 -16.52 50.26 -1.93
CA THR A 457 -16.42 51.34 -0.94
C THR A 457 -17.34 51.08 0.25
N GLY A 458 -16.89 51.41 1.46
CA GLY A 458 -17.62 51.15 2.71
C GLY A 458 -17.16 49.90 3.48
N THR A 459 -16.23 49.13 2.92
CA THR A 459 -15.58 47.98 3.55
C THR A 459 -14.41 48.38 4.44
N ASN A 460 -14.29 47.74 5.61
CA ASN A 460 -13.09 47.77 6.47
C ASN A 460 -12.38 46.39 6.51
N GLY A 461 -12.78 45.43 5.68
CA GLY A 461 -12.29 44.05 5.69
C GLY A 461 -12.38 43.40 4.30
N TYR A 462 -11.56 42.37 4.11
CA TYR A 462 -11.21 41.70 2.86
C TYR A 462 -12.42 41.04 2.18
N GLU A 463 -12.45 41.02 0.85
CA GLU A 463 -13.33 40.16 0.07
C GLU A 463 -12.59 38.85 -0.25
N THR A 464 -13.13 37.72 0.19
CA THR A 464 -12.52 36.40 -0.09
C THR A 464 -13.56 35.47 -0.68
N ILE A 465 -13.19 34.82 -1.78
CA ILE A 465 -13.91 33.68 -2.30
C ILE A 465 -13.27 32.44 -1.69
N VAL A 466 -14.06 31.64 -0.99
CA VAL A 466 -13.60 30.39 -0.37
C VAL A 466 -14.39 29.23 -0.92
N GLU A 467 -13.72 28.12 -1.18
CA GLU A 467 -14.41 26.87 -1.47
C GLU A 467 -15.05 26.37 -0.17
N THR A 468 -16.38 26.26 -0.19
CA THR A 468 -17.18 25.77 0.94
C THR A 468 -17.60 24.32 0.77
N THR A 469 -17.70 23.86 -0.47
CA THR A 469 -17.94 22.46 -0.83
C THR A 469 -17.06 22.14 -2.02
N LYS A 470 -16.14 21.19 -1.86
CA LYS A 470 -15.32 20.67 -2.96
C LYS A 470 -16.18 19.91 -3.95
N GLY A 471 -16.15 20.31 -5.21
CA GLY A 471 -16.82 19.58 -6.27
C GLY A 471 -16.07 18.30 -6.60
N ASN A 472 -16.78 17.31 -7.13
CA ASN A 472 -16.13 16.16 -7.75
C ASN A 472 -16.82 15.83 -9.07
N ASN A 473 -16.03 15.59 -10.11
CA ASN A 473 -16.54 14.93 -11.30
C ASN A 473 -16.56 13.44 -10.98
N SER A 474 -17.58 13.05 -10.23
CA SER A 474 -17.68 11.81 -9.45
C SER A 474 -17.85 10.53 -10.30
N GLU A 475 -17.22 10.48 -11.46
CA GLU A 475 -17.14 9.29 -12.29
C GLU A 475 -15.74 8.67 -12.28
N TRP A 476 -14.70 9.46 -11.99
CA TRP A 476 -13.30 9.02 -12.09
C TRP A 476 -12.63 8.91 -10.71
N VAL A 477 -12.05 7.75 -10.46
CA VAL A 477 -11.15 7.46 -9.35
C VAL A 477 -9.75 7.89 -9.78
N SER A 478 -9.19 8.88 -9.10
CA SER A 478 -7.84 9.41 -9.35
C SER A 478 -6.80 8.72 -8.47
N ARG A 479 -5.64 8.33 -9.04
CA ARG A 479 -4.53 7.71 -8.30
C ARG A 479 -3.17 8.16 -8.82
N ASN A 480 -2.20 8.23 -7.91
CA ASN A 480 -0.85 8.68 -8.20
C ASN A 480 -0.08 7.70 -9.11
N GLY A 481 -0.55 6.47 -9.27
CA GLY A 481 0.13 5.41 -9.98
C GLY A 481 -0.72 4.69 -11.00
N ASN A 482 -0.06 3.93 -11.87
CA ASN A 482 -0.71 3.01 -12.81
C ASN A 482 -0.93 1.61 -12.21
N SER A 483 -0.56 1.38 -10.95
CA SER A 483 -0.93 0.18 -10.18
C SER A 483 -1.84 0.59 -9.03
N ILE A 484 -3.11 0.25 -9.15
CA ILE A 484 -4.18 0.66 -8.23
C ILE A 484 -4.58 -0.55 -7.40
N THR A 485 -4.32 -0.50 -6.10
CA THR A 485 -4.50 -1.63 -5.16
C THR A 485 -5.63 -1.42 -4.15
N ASP A 486 -6.20 -0.22 -4.12
CA ASP A 486 -7.09 0.25 -3.07
C ASP A 486 -8.48 0.65 -3.59
N ALA A 487 -8.70 0.66 -4.91
CA ALA A 487 -10.00 0.96 -5.50
C ALA A 487 -11.02 -0.17 -5.30
N LEU A 488 -10.56 -1.42 -5.27
CA LEU A 488 -11.37 -2.62 -5.07
C LEU A 488 -10.67 -3.54 -4.08
N THR A 489 -11.37 -4.01 -3.04
CA THR A 489 -10.77 -4.86 -2.00
C THR A 489 -10.19 -6.13 -2.61
N GLY A 490 -8.90 -6.35 -2.37
CA GLY A 490 -8.17 -7.52 -2.82
C GLY A 490 -7.90 -7.58 -4.32
N ILE A 491 -8.18 -6.52 -5.08
CA ILE A 491 -7.96 -6.46 -6.52
C ILE A 491 -6.90 -5.41 -6.81
N THR A 492 -5.93 -5.77 -7.65
CA THR A 492 -4.93 -4.84 -8.18
C THR A 492 -5.18 -4.61 -9.67
N LEU A 493 -5.40 -3.36 -10.07
CA LEU A 493 -5.54 -2.94 -11.46
C LEU A 493 -4.20 -2.37 -11.93
N ASN A 494 -3.63 -2.92 -13.00
CA ASN A 494 -2.40 -2.41 -13.61
C ASN A 494 -2.73 -1.84 -14.98
N LEU A 495 -2.64 -0.53 -15.10
CA LEU A 495 -2.97 0.25 -16.28
C LEU A 495 -1.77 0.32 -17.21
N HIS A 496 -2.00 0.09 -18.50
CA HIS A 496 -0.96 0.10 -19.54
C HIS A 496 -1.28 1.08 -20.67
N ASP A 497 -2.56 1.35 -20.91
CA ASP A 497 -3.03 2.31 -21.91
C ASP A 497 -4.41 2.89 -21.51
N VAL A 498 -4.90 3.86 -22.27
CA VAL A 498 -6.23 4.45 -22.12
C VAL A 498 -7.27 3.65 -22.91
N THR A 499 -8.51 3.65 -22.44
CA THR A 499 -9.65 3.05 -23.15
C THR A 499 -10.16 3.96 -24.25
N GLU A 500 -10.66 3.38 -25.35
CA GLU A 500 -11.47 4.16 -26.29
C GLU A 500 -12.78 4.61 -25.62
N VAL A 501 -13.28 5.78 -26.05
CA VAL A 501 -14.49 6.38 -25.48
C VAL A 501 -15.67 5.40 -25.55
N ALA A 502 -16.31 5.17 -24.41
CA ALA A 502 -17.48 4.27 -24.25
C ALA A 502 -17.21 2.79 -24.58
N THR A 503 -15.96 2.33 -24.50
CA THR A 503 -15.61 0.90 -24.60
C THR A 503 -14.91 0.42 -23.32
N PRO A 504 -15.67 0.12 -22.25
CA PRO A 504 -15.08 -0.35 -21.00
C PRO A 504 -14.44 -1.72 -21.14
N ILE A 505 -13.33 -1.92 -20.43
CA ILE A 505 -12.66 -3.21 -20.28
C ILE A 505 -13.38 -4.03 -19.22
N LYS A 506 -13.78 -5.24 -19.57
CA LYS A 506 -14.37 -6.18 -18.62
C LYS A 506 -13.27 -6.99 -17.95
N ILE A 507 -13.18 -6.90 -16.63
CA ILE A 507 -12.40 -7.81 -15.81
C ILE A 507 -13.30 -8.85 -15.15
N THR A 508 -12.80 -10.07 -14.97
CA THR A 508 -13.50 -11.16 -14.29
C THR A 508 -12.58 -11.83 -13.29
N ILE A 509 -13.08 -11.98 -12.07
CA ILE A 509 -12.43 -12.65 -10.95
C ILE A 509 -13.25 -13.90 -10.65
N SER A 510 -12.60 -15.07 -10.67
CA SER A 510 -13.24 -16.36 -10.40
C SER A 510 -12.38 -17.20 -9.47
N ARG A 511 -12.99 -17.99 -8.60
CA ARG A 511 -12.26 -18.97 -7.77
C ARG A 511 -11.47 -19.93 -8.66
N ASN A 512 -10.21 -20.15 -8.31
CA ASN A 512 -9.31 -21.06 -9.01
C ASN A 512 -9.38 -22.45 -8.37
N THR A 513 -10.49 -23.14 -8.60
CA THR A 513 -10.74 -24.49 -8.08
C THR A 513 -9.65 -25.49 -8.53
N GLY A 514 -9.10 -25.32 -9.73
CA GLY A 514 -8.00 -26.16 -10.23
C GLY A 514 -6.71 -26.04 -9.41
N ALA A 515 -6.39 -24.85 -8.89
CA ALA A 515 -5.25 -24.67 -7.99
C ALA A 515 -5.49 -25.37 -6.64
N VAL A 516 -6.71 -25.31 -6.10
CA VAL A 516 -7.09 -26.03 -4.88
C VAL A 516 -6.99 -27.54 -5.08
N SER A 517 -7.56 -28.07 -6.17
CA SER A 517 -7.47 -29.50 -6.53
C SER A 517 -6.03 -29.98 -6.68
N SER A 518 -5.13 -29.13 -7.19
CA SER A 518 -3.69 -29.44 -7.29
C SER A 518 -3.01 -29.57 -5.92
N LYS A 519 -3.42 -28.75 -4.93
CA LYS A 519 -2.92 -28.85 -3.55
C LYS A 519 -3.41 -30.12 -2.87
N ILE A 520 -4.68 -30.47 -3.03
CA ILE A 520 -5.24 -31.73 -2.53
C ILE A 520 -4.50 -32.92 -3.13
N ASN A 521 -4.30 -32.95 -4.45
CA ASN A 521 -3.55 -34.01 -5.12
C ASN A 521 -2.09 -34.12 -4.62
N SER A 522 -1.47 -32.99 -4.25
CA SER A 522 -0.13 -32.98 -3.64
C SER A 522 -0.13 -33.62 -2.25
N MET A 523 -1.15 -33.37 -1.43
CA MET A 523 -1.34 -34.04 -0.13
C MET A 523 -1.58 -35.55 -0.32
N VAL A 524 -2.47 -35.94 -1.24
CA VAL A 524 -2.77 -37.34 -1.58
C VAL A 524 -1.48 -38.06 -2.00
N THR A 525 -0.66 -37.42 -2.83
CA THR A 525 0.64 -37.96 -3.27
C THR A 525 1.60 -38.15 -2.08
N ALA A 526 1.70 -37.17 -1.18
CA ALA A 526 2.56 -37.26 -0.01
C ALA A 526 2.09 -38.36 0.97
N TYR A 527 0.77 -38.49 1.17
CA TYR A 527 0.15 -39.56 1.96
C TYR A 527 0.48 -40.93 1.36
N ASN A 528 0.24 -41.11 0.06
CA ASN A 528 0.51 -42.37 -0.63
C ASN A 528 1.99 -42.76 -0.63
N ALA A 529 2.89 -41.78 -0.72
CA ALA A 529 4.32 -42.01 -0.58
C ALA A 529 4.69 -42.48 0.83
N LEU A 530 4.07 -41.92 1.88
CA LEU A 530 4.26 -42.37 3.26
C LEU A 530 3.73 -43.80 3.48
N ILE A 531 2.52 -44.10 3.01
CA ILE A 531 1.93 -45.45 3.16
C ILE A 531 2.77 -46.50 2.41
N THR A 532 3.25 -46.18 1.21
CA THR A 532 4.16 -47.06 0.46
C THR A 532 5.45 -47.33 1.23
N GLU A 533 6.05 -46.29 1.81
CA GLU A 533 7.26 -46.43 2.62
C GLU A 533 6.99 -47.31 3.85
N LEU A 534 5.92 -47.05 4.61
CA LEU A 534 5.53 -47.83 5.78
C LEU A 534 5.33 -49.31 5.43
N LYS A 535 4.63 -49.61 4.32
CA LYS A 535 4.46 -51.00 3.83
C LYS A 535 5.82 -51.64 3.54
N SER A 536 6.68 -50.96 2.78
CA SER A 536 8.00 -51.49 2.43
C SER A 536 8.88 -51.83 3.64
N LYS A 537 8.75 -51.08 4.75
CA LYS A 537 9.54 -51.29 5.96
C LYS A 537 8.88 -52.23 6.98
N THR A 538 7.64 -52.68 6.77
CA THR A 538 6.90 -53.52 7.73
C THR A 538 6.39 -54.84 7.19
N GLU A 539 6.14 -54.94 5.88
CA GLU A 539 5.63 -56.17 5.28
C GLU A 539 6.67 -57.31 5.27
N TYR A 540 6.17 -58.54 5.17
CA TYR A 540 7.01 -59.72 5.04
C TYR A 540 7.52 -59.84 3.61
N ASP A 541 8.83 -59.78 3.44
CA ASP A 541 9.49 -60.07 2.18
C ASP A 541 9.57 -61.60 1.99
N SER A 542 8.81 -62.10 1.03
CA SER A 542 8.72 -63.53 0.72
C SER A 542 9.99 -64.09 0.06
N GLU A 543 10.76 -63.27 -0.64
CA GLU A 543 12.02 -63.67 -1.29
C GLU A 543 13.15 -63.75 -0.25
N ALA A 544 13.28 -62.71 0.59
CA ALA A 544 14.25 -62.66 1.69
C ALA A 544 13.85 -63.55 2.88
N LYS A 545 12.59 -63.98 2.93
CA LYS A 545 11.96 -64.71 4.05
C LYS A 545 12.12 -63.99 5.38
N LYS A 546 11.95 -62.66 5.37
CA LYS A 546 12.17 -61.80 6.54
C LYS A 546 11.08 -60.75 6.63
N MET A 547 10.73 -60.40 7.87
CA MET A 547 9.91 -59.23 8.13
C MET A 547 10.68 -57.95 7.80
N GLY A 548 9.95 -56.92 7.37
CA GLY A 548 10.47 -55.57 7.23
C GLY A 548 11.13 -55.08 8.52
N ILE A 549 12.15 -54.24 8.38
CA ILE A 549 13.05 -53.86 9.48
C ILE A 549 12.34 -53.12 10.64
N LEU A 550 11.17 -52.53 10.37
CA LEU A 550 10.34 -51.81 11.33
C LEU A 550 9.06 -52.56 11.70
N SER A 551 8.92 -53.86 11.38
CA SER A 551 7.68 -54.62 11.61
C SER A 551 7.23 -54.69 13.08
N ASN A 552 8.15 -54.50 14.03
CA ASN A 552 7.88 -54.51 15.47
C ASN A 552 7.95 -53.11 16.09
N ASP A 553 8.08 -52.06 15.28
CA ASP A 553 8.18 -50.68 15.77
C ASP A 553 6.78 -50.10 16.01
N ILE A 554 6.52 -49.67 17.25
CA ILE A 554 5.24 -49.10 17.67
C ILE A 554 4.96 -47.77 16.95
N ALA A 555 6.00 -47.01 16.60
CA ALA A 555 5.85 -45.72 15.92
C ALA A 555 5.19 -45.89 14.55
N VAL A 556 5.44 -47.00 13.84
CA VAL A 556 4.81 -47.25 12.54
C VAL A 556 3.30 -47.38 12.67
N SER A 557 2.82 -48.14 13.65
CA SER A 557 1.37 -48.29 13.87
C SER A 557 0.74 -46.96 14.30
N PHE A 558 1.42 -46.21 15.15
CA PHE A 558 0.96 -44.88 15.56
C PHE A 558 0.85 -43.91 14.36
N ILE A 559 1.89 -43.82 13.53
CA ILE A 559 1.88 -42.97 12.32
C ILE A 559 0.74 -43.38 11.41
N LYS A 560 0.59 -44.68 11.10
CA LYS A 560 -0.46 -45.18 10.20
C LYS A 560 -1.85 -44.80 10.67
N THR A 561 -2.13 -44.93 11.97
CA THR A 561 -3.42 -44.56 12.58
C THR A 561 -3.63 -43.04 12.52
N GLN A 562 -2.67 -42.26 13.01
CA GLN A 562 -2.79 -40.80 13.08
C GLN A 562 -2.91 -40.11 11.71
N THR A 563 -2.29 -40.66 10.66
CA THR A 563 -2.40 -40.09 9.31
C THR A 563 -3.67 -40.49 8.59
N ARG A 564 -4.31 -41.59 9.00
CA ARG A 564 -5.46 -42.16 8.30
C ARG A 564 -6.78 -41.74 8.93
N ASP A 565 -6.85 -41.75 10.26
CA ASP A 565 -8.10 -41.55 10.99
C ASP A 565 -8.81 -40.22 10.68
N PRO A 566 -8.13 -39.09 10.41
CA PRO A 566 -8.81 -37.84 10.01
C PRO A 566 -9.64 -37.94 8.72
N PHE A 567 -9.38 -38.93 7.87
CA PHE A 567 -10.07 -39.12 6.59
C PHE A 567 -11.13 -40.23 6.63
N ILE A 568 -11.45 -40.77 7.82
CA ILE A 568 -12.42 -41.86 7.97
C ILE A 568 -13.50 -41.46 8.96
N GLY A 569 -14.75 -41.46 8.47
CA GLY A 569 -15.92 -41.09 9.25
C GLY A 569 -16.13 -39.57 9.28
N ILE A 570 -17.12 -39.16 10.08
CA ILE A 570 -17.48 -37.75 10.27
C ILE A 570 -16.33 -37.01 10.97
N ALA A 571 -15.95 -35.86 10.42
CA ALA A 571 -14.96 -34.97 10.97
C ALA A 571 -15.41 -34.42 12.33
N ASP A 572 -14.47 -34.28 13.26
CA ASP A 572 -14.75 -33.73 14.59
C ASP A 572 -15.35 -32.31 14.46
N GLY A 573 -16.51 -32.09 15.09
CA GLY A 573 -17.21 -30.80 15.07
C GLY A 573 -18.25 -30.62 13.96
N PHE A 574 -18.49 -31.66 13.14
CA PHE A 574 -19.47 -31.66 12.05
C PHE A 574 -20.66 -32.59 12.32
N VAL A 575 -21.84 -32.22 11.80
CA VAL A 575 -23.10 -32.97 11.95
C VAL A 575 -23.86 -33.00 10.62
N ASP A 576 -24.17 -34.21 10.15
CA ASP A 576 -24.81 -34.52 8.85
C ASP A 576 -26.17 -33.82 8.60
N THR A 577 -26.83 -33.34 9.65
CA THR A 577 -28.10 -32.60 9.52
C THR A 577 -27.93 -31.08 9.49
N ILE A 578 -26.72 -30.57 9.70
CA ILE A 578 -26.43 -29.14 9.86
C ILE A 578 -25.47 -28.67 8.77
N ASP A 579 -24.39 -29.43 8.53
CA ASP A 579 -23.32 -29.03 7.62
C ASP A 579 -23.46 -29.75 6.27
N ASP A 580 -23.05 -29.10 5.19
CA ASP A 580 -23.20 -29.61 3.82
C ASP A 580 -22.26 -30.78 3.51
N PHE A 581 -21.03 -30.74 4.06
CA PHE A 581 -20.02 -31.79 3.92
C PHE A 581 -19.44 -32.10 5.30
N VAL A 582 -19.44 -33.38 5.68
CA VAL A 582 -19.10 -33.78 7.06
C VAL A 582 -17.97 -34.80 7.13
N GLN A 583 -17.59 -35.42 6.01
CA GLN A 583 -16.53 -36.41 5.95
C GLN A 583 -15.74 -36.30 4.65
N ALA A 584 -14.49 -36.77 4.64
CA ALA A 584 -13.58 -36.67 3.50
C ALA A 584 -14.16 -37.25 2.19
N SER A 585 -14.98 -38.30 2.26
CA SER A 585 -15.61 -38.90 1.09
C SER A 585 -16.65 -38.00 0.43
N ASP A 586 -17.28 -37.08 1.16
CA ASP A 586 -18.28 -36.16 0.58
C ASP A 586 -17.63 -35.16 -0.40
N ILE A 587 -16.31 -35.00 -0.29
CA ILE A 587 -15.48 -34.15 -1.16
C ILE A 587 -14.55 -35.00 -2.03
N GLY A 588 -14.84 -36.30 -2.25
CA GLY A 588 -14.08 -37.14 -3.17
C GLY A 588 -12.73 -37.65 -2.65
N LEU A 589 -12.47 -37.60 -1.34
CA LEU A 589 -11.29 -38.21 -0.72
C LEU A 589 -11.67 -39.51 -0.01
N SER A 590 -11.06 -40.62 -0.43
CA SER A 590 -11.33 -41.93 0.20
C SER A 590 -10.05 -42.73 0.42
N ILE A 591 -10.11 -43.72 1.33
CA ILE A 591 -9.01 -44.63 1.60
C ILE A 591 -9.40 -46.03 1.12
N ASP A 592 -8.61 -46.61 0.22
CA ASP A 592 -8.85 -47.95 -0.33
C ASP A 592 -8.58 -49.07 0.69
N GLY A 593 -8.88 -50.31 0.30
CA GLY A 593 -8.63 -51.49 1.14
C GLY A 593 -7.14 -51.74 1.43
N ALA A 594 -6.23 -51.15 0.66
CA ALA A 594 -4.80 -51.19 0.89
C ALA A 594 -4.31 -50.05 1.80
N GLY A 595 -5.17 -49.12 2.21
CA GLY A 595 -4.83 -47.94 3.00
C GLY A 595 -4.24 -46.79 2.20
N MET A 596 -4.29 -46.84 0.86
CA MET A 596 -3.90 -45.75 -0.04
C MET A 596 -5.06 -44.78 -0.20
N MET A 597 -4.75 -43.49 -0.36
CA MET A 597 -5.75 -42.45 -0.60
C MET A 597 -6.04 -42.35 -2.10
N GLU A 598 -7.32 -42.36 -2.44
CA GLU A 598 -7.86 -42.07 -3.75
C GLU A 598 -8.49 -40.67 -3.74
N PHE A 599 -8.34 -39.95 -4.85
CA PHE A 599 -8.87 -38.60 -5.03
C PHE A 599 -9.71 -38.54 -6.30
N ASP A 600 -11.03 -38.48 -6.13
CA ASP A 600 -11.97 -38.22 -7.20
C ASP A 600 -12.03 -36.70 -7.44
N THR A 601 -11.33 -36.28 -8.49
CA THR A 601 -11.24 -34.85 -8.84
C THR A 601 -12.59 -34.30 -9.34
N ASP A 602 -13.45 -35.14 -9.93
CA ASP A 602 -14.75 -34.68 -10.42
C ASP A 602 -15.71 -34.45 -9.26
N GLU A 603 -15.75 -35.37 -8.28
CA GLU A 603 -16.52 -35.21 -7.04
C GLU A 603 -16.05 -34.01 -6.22
N PHE A 604 -14.74 -33.83 -6.07
CA PHE A 604 -14.18 -32.67 -5.38
C PHE A 604 -14.51 -31.34 -6.08
N ASN A 605 -14.40 -31.27 -7.41
CA ASN A 605 -14.75 -30.07 -8.15
C ASN A 605 -16.26 -29.76 -8.07
N ASN A 606 -17.11 -30.79 -8.03
CA ASN A 606 -18.55 -30.59 -7.80
C ASN A 606 -18.81 -30.03 -6.39
N ALA A 607 -18.19 -30.60 -5.35
CA ALA A 607 -18.30 -30.09 -3.99
C ALA A 607 -17.85 -28.62 -3.86
N LEU A 608 -16.73 -28.25 -4.49
CA LEU A 608 -16.25 -26.86 -4.53
C LEU A 608 -17.23 -25.91 -5.24
N ASN A 609 -17.93 -26.38 -6.27
CA ASN A 609 -18.92 -25.57 -6.99
C ASN A 609 -20.23 -25.45 -6.20
N ASP A 610 -20.61 -26.49 -5.46
CA ASP A 610 -21.83 -26.53 -4.66
C ASP A 610 -21.70 -25.65 -3.41
N ASN A 611 -20.65 -25.84 -2.61
CA ASN A 611 -20.32 -24.98 -1.48
C ASN A 611 -18.83 -24.99 -1.15
N PHE A 612 -18.08 -24.11 -1.81
CA PHE A 612 -16.65 -23.93 -1.58
C PHE A 612 -16.28 -23.67 -0.12
N ASP A 613 -17.05 -22.84 0.59
CA ASP A 613 -16.71 -22.44 1.95
C ASP A 613 -16.82 -23.67 2.87
N ALA A 614 -17.88 -24.48 2.73
CA ALA A 614 -18.03 -25.73 3.48
C ALA A 614 -16.89 -26.74 3.18
N VAL A 615 -16.38 -26.79 1.95
CA VAL A 615 -15.19 -27.61 1.63
C VAL A 615 -13.96 -27.11 2.40
N LEU A 616 -13.74 -25.79 2.47
CA LEU A 616 -12.64 -25.19 3.24
C LEU A 616 -12.77 -25.46 4.75
N GLU A 617 -14.00 -25.41 5.26
CA GLU A 617 -14.30 -25.76 6.66
C GLU A 617 -13.94 -27.21 6.95
N LEU A 618 -14.37 -28.14 6.11
CA LEU A 618 -14.08 -29.57 6.26
C LEU A 618 -12.58 -29.89 6.14
N LEU A 619 -11.86 -29.17 5.27
CA LEU A 619 -10.39 -29.27 5.17
C LEU A 619 -9.66 -28.67 6.38
N GLY A 620 -10.37 -27.95 7.26
CA GLY A 620 -9.82 -27.29 8.43
C GLY A 620 -9.05 -26.00 8.11
N ALA A 621 -9.28 -25.40 6.94
CA ALA A 621 -8.67 -24.14 6.51
C ALA A 621 -9.27 -22.95 7.24
N THR A 622 -10.59 -23.00 7.44
CA THR A 622 -11.37 -22.13 8.30
C THR A 622 -11.72 -22.93 9.56
N LYS A 623 -11.24 -22.47 10.73
CA LYS A 623 -11.43 -23.19 12.02
C LYS A 623 -12.86 -23.01 12.56
N SER A 624 -13.88 -23.31 11.77
CA SER A 624 -15.29 -23.02 12.07
C SER A 624 -16.17 -24.23 12.35
N GLY A 625 -15.64 -25.47 12.35
CA GLY A 625 -16.37 -26.68 12.77
C GLY A 625 -16.83 -26.66 14.23
N ASN A 626 -17.89 -25.91 14.52
CA ASN A 626 -18.50 -25.73 15.84
C ASN A 626 -19.92 -26.30 15.89
N SER A 627 -20.37 -27.00 14.85
CA SER A 627 -21.64 -27.71 14.79
C SER A 627 -21.61 -28.97 15.67
N SER A 628 -21.07 -28.89 16.89
CA SER A 628 -21.19 -29.98 17.86
C SER A 628 -22.63 -30.01 18.39
N ASP A 629 -23.36 -31.08 18.08
CA ASP A 629 -24.69 -31.31 18.63
C ASP A 629 -24.62 -31.28 20.17
N THR A 630 -25.20 -30.25 20.78
CA THR A 630 -25.31 -30.13 22.25
C THR A 630 -26.40 -31.03 22.82
N MET A 631 -26.92 -31.99 22.04
CA MET A 631 -27.92 -32.97 22.47
C MET A 631 -27.37 -34.41 22.53
N ILE A 632 -26.55 -34.70 23.56
CA ILE A 632 -26.55 -36.02 24.23
C ILE A 632 -26.63 -35.83 25.73
#